data_AF-A0A829H7S2-F1
#
_entry.id   AF-A0A829H7S2-F1
#
_cell.length_a   1.000
_cell.length_b   1.000
_cell.length_c   1.000
_cell.angle_alpha   90.00
_cell.angle_beta   90.00
_cell.angle_gamma   90.00
#
_symmetry.space_group_name_H-M   'P 1'
#
loop_
_entity.id
_entity.type
_entity.pdbx_description
1 polymer ?
#
loop_
_entity_poly.entity_id
_entity_poly.type
_entity_poly.pdbx_seq_one_letter_code
_entity_poly.pdbx_strand_id
1 'polypeptide(L)'
;MTINFKDYIASVQDYPEPGIIFRDISPLMADGKAYAAATDEIAAYAQDKGVEMIVGPEARGFIVGCPVAYKLGIGFAPARKKGKLPRPTVKASYDLE
;
A
#
# COMPACT_ATOMS: atom_id res chain seq x y z
N MET A 1 14.41 20.01 0.78
CA MET A 1 14.96 18.90 1.58
C MET A 1 14.19 17.66 1.19
N THR A 2 14.87 16.63 0.68
CA THR A 2 14.23 15.36 0.30
C THR A 2 13.89 14.59 1.56
N ILE A 3 12.66 14.12 1.70
CA ILE A 3 12.24 13.29 2.84
C ILE A 3 12.92 11.93 2.72
N ASN A 4 13.56 11.48 3.80
CA ASN A 4 14.06 10.10 3.89
C ASN A 4 13.01 9.23 4.57
N PHE A 5 12.25 8.46 3.80
CA PHE A 5 11.14 7.65 4.34
C PHE A 5 11.60 6.60 5.36
N LYS A 6 12.86 6.15 5.32
CA LYS A 6 13.37 5.16 6.27
C LYS A 6 13.30 5.64 7.72
N ASP A 7 13.38 6.94 7.94
CA ASP A 7 13.30 7.54 9.27
C ASP A 7 11.89 7.43 9.87
N TYR A 8 10.89 7.08 9.05
CA TYR A 8 9.48 6.95 9.42
C TYR A 8 9.00 5.48 9.43
N ILE A 9 9.91 4.51 9.33
CA ILE A 9 9.57 3.08 9.38
C ILE A 9 10.04 2.50 10.71
N ALA A 10 9.10 2.07 11.54
CA ALA A 10 9.41 1.33 12.75
C ALA A 10 9.73 -0.14 12.41
N SER A 11 10.61 -0.74 13.22
CA SER A 11 10.97 -2.16 13.10
C SER A 11 10.51 -2.89 14.35
N VAL A 12 9.65 -3.89 14.16
CA VAL A 12 9.14 -4.74 15.24
C VAL A 12 9.76 -6.13 15.07
N GLN A 13 10.57 -6.54 16.04
CA GLN A 13 11.21 -7.86 16.04
C GLN A 13 10.20 -8.95 16.39
N ASP A 14 10.42 -10.14 15.84
CA ASP A 14 9.66 -11.36 16.12
C ASP A 14 8.14 -11.23 15.92
N TYR A 15 7.75 -10.51 14.86
CA TYR A 15 6.34 -10.31 14.52
C TYR A 15 6.06 -10.59 13.03
N PRO A 16 4.98 -11.30 12.68
CA PRO A 16 4.01 -11.94 13.58
C PRO A 16 4.54 -13.23 14.24
N GLU A 17 5.71 -13.71 13.83
CA GLU A 17 6.34 -14.93 14.30
C GLU A 17 7.84 -14.71 14.56
N PRO A 18 8.48 -15.53 15.41
CA PRO A 18 9.90 -15.42 15.71
C PRO A 18 10.80 -15.44 14.46
N GLY A 19 11.82 -14.60 14.43
CA GLY A 19 12.75 -14.46 13.32
C GLY A 19 12.32 -13.48 12.23
N ILE A 20 11.10 -12.93 12.30
CA ILE A 20 10.60 -11.95 11.33
C ILE A 20 10.78 -10.52 11.88
N ILE A 21 11.40 -9.65 11.08
CA ILE A 21 11.42 -8.20 11.32
C ILE A 21 10.26 -7.55 10.56
N PHE A 22 9.19 -7.22 11.27
CA PHE A 22 8.07 -6.51 10.68
C PHE A 22 8.39 -5.04 10.49
N ARG A 23 8.15 -4.52 9.28
CA ARG A 23 8.27 -3.11 8.94
C ARG A 23 6.92 -2.44 9.13
N ASP A 24 6.81 -1.69 10.22
CA ASP A 24 5.61 -0.94 10.53
C ASP A 24 5.67 0.46 9.92
N ILE A 25 4.72 0.74 9.02
CA ILE A 25 4.56 2.02 8.33
C ILE A 25 3.70 3.01 9.14
N SER A 26 3.19 2.63 10.32
CA SER A 26 2.35 3.50 11.13
C SER A 26 2.98 4.86 11.47
N PRO A 27 4.31 5.00 11.72
CA PRO A 27 4.90 6.31 11.97
C PRO A 27 4.90 7.20 10.72
N LEU A 28 5.13 6.61 9.53
CA LEU A 28 5.01 7.32 8.25
C LEU A 28 3.58 7.83 8.04
N MET A 29 2.57 7.02 8.36
CA MET A 29 1.17 7.43 8.25
C MET A 29 0.78 8.51 9.28
N ALA A 30 1.41 8.50 10.46
CA ALA A 30 1.17 9.49 11.51
C ALA A 30 1.75 10.87 11.15
N ASP A 31 2.79 10.92 10.31
CA ASP A 31 3.34 12.17 9.78
C ASP A 31 2.70 12.51 8.42
N GLY A 32 1.78 13.47 8.42
CA GLY A 32 1.05 13.86 7.21
C GLY A 32 1.93 14.35 6.05
N LYS A 33 3.11 14.93 6.33
CA LYS A 33 4.03 15.38 5.26
C LYS A 33 4.77 14.21 4.66
N ALA A 34 5.26 13.29 5.49
CA ALA A 34 5.92 12.06 5.02
C ALA A 34 4.94 11.19 4.22
N TYR A 35 3.70 11.06 4.71
CA TYR A 35 2.68 10.28 4.01
C TYR A 35 2.24 10.87 2.67
N ALA A 36 2.07 12.20 2.62
CA ALA A 36 1.79 12.90 1.37
C ALA A 36 2.94 12.73 0.37
N ALA A 37 4.20 12.92 0.81
CA ALA A 37 5.35 12.77 -0.07
C ALA A 37 5.50 11.33 -0.61
N ALA A 38 5.30 10.31 0.23
CA ALA A 38 5.32 8.92 -0.21
C ALA A 38 4.22 8.62 -1.23
N THR A 39 3.01 9.14 -1.00
CA THR A 39 1.88 9.04 -1.94
C THR A 39 2.22 9.69 -3.27
N ASP A 40 2.86 10.87 -3.23
CA ASP A 40 3.24 11.64 -4.41
C ASP A 40 4.28 10.91 -5.27
N GLU A 41 5.28 10.29 -4.65
CA GLU A 41 6.28 9.50 -5.38
C GLU A 41 5.67 8.27 -6.05
N ILE A 42 4.77 7.55 -5.37
CA ILE A 42 4.08 6.40 -5.96
C ILE A 42 3.14 6.83 -7.09
N ALA A 43 2.42 7.95 -6.91
CA ALA A 43 1.54 8.49 -7.92
C ALA A 43 2.31 8.95 -9.17
N ALA A 44 3.43 9.65 -9.00
CA ALA A 44 4.30 10.05 -10.11
C ALA A 44 4.81 8.83 -10.88
N TYR A 45 5.27 7.80 -10.18
CA TYR A 45 5.68 6.54 -10.81
C TYR A 45 4.55 5.89 -11.61
N ALA A 46 3.34 5.82 -11.04
CA ALA A 46 2.18 5.23 -11.74
C ALA A 46 1.74 6.08 -12.95
N GLN A 47 1.82 7.40 -12.85
CA GLN A 47 1.53 8.32 -13.95
C GLN A 47 2.52 8.13 -15.11
N ASP A 48 3.81 8.03 -14.82
CA ASP A 48 4.86 7.79 -15.83
C ASP A 48 4.69 6.46 -16.56
N LYS A 49 3.99 5.51 -15.93
CA LYS A 49 3.64 4.20 -16.52
C LYS A 49 2.30 4.20 -17.25
N GLY A 50 1.58 5.32 -17.28
CA GLY A 50 0.25 5.41 -17.89
C GLY A 50 -0.79 4.53 -17.21
N VAL A 51 -0.70 4.34 -15.89
CA VAL A 51 -1.62 3.49 -15.14
C VAL A 51 -3.03 4.11 -15.10
N GLU A 52 -4.05 3.30 -15.43
CA GLU A 52 -5.46 3.73 -15.47
C GLU A 52 -6.28 3.18 -14.29
N MET A 53 -5.72 2.27 -13.48
CA MET A 53 -6.37 1.70 -12.31
C MET A 53 -5.36 1.28 -11.25
N ILE A 54 -5.65 1.59 -9.99
CA ILE A 54 -4.87 1.10 -8.85
C ILE A 54 -5.56 -0.12 -8.25
N VAL A 55 -4.81 -1.19 -7.99
CA VAL A 55 -5.30 -2.38 -7.29
C VAL A 55 -4.56 -2.51 -5.97
N GLY A 56 -5.30 -2.61 -4.86
CA GLY A 56 -4.70 -2.78 -3.54
C GLY A 56 -5.13 -4.10 -2.91
N PRO A 57 -4.21 -4.95 -2.41
CA PRO A 57 -4.56 -6.12 -1.60
C PRO A 57 -4.96 -5.72 -0.17
N GLU A 58 -5.98 -6.39 0.37
CA GLU A 58 -6.46 -6.08 1.72
C GLU A 58 -5.44 -6.45 2.83
N ALA A 59 -5.44 -5.77 3.97
CA ALA A 59 -6.06 -4.47 4.22
C ALA A 59 -5.07 -3.32 4.02
N ARG A 60 -3.78 -3.56 4.30
CA ARG A 60 -2.74 -2.53 4.29
C ARG A 60 -2.48 -1.94 2.90
N GLY A 61 -2.70 -2.70 1.83
CA GLY A 61 -2.61 -2.19 0.47
C GLY A 61 -3.67 -1.13 0.16
N PHE A 62 -4.80 -1.11 0.87
CA PHE A 62 -5.82 -0.06 0.69
C PHE A 62 -5.34 1.28 1.23
N ILE A 63 -4.59 1.24 2.34
CA ILE A 63 -4.07 2.43 3.00
C ILE A 63 -3.20 3.20 2.02
N VAL A 64 -2.32 2.53 1.29
CA VAL A 64 -1.44 3.16 0.29
C VAL A 64 -2.17 3.39 -1.06
N GLY A 65 -2.95 2.41 -1.52
CA GLY A 65 -3.52 2.45 -2.86
C GLY A 65 -4.67 3.45 -3.04
N CYS A 66 -5.52 3.64 -2.03
CA CYS A 66 -6.64 4.58 -2.13
C CYS A 66 -6.18 6.04 -2.31
N PRO A 67 -5.24 6.58 -1.51
CA PRO A 67 -4.69 7.92 -1.73
C PRO A 67 -4.05 8.11 -3.10
N VAL A 68 -3.31 7.12 -3.59
CA VAL A 68 -2.70 7.18 -4.93
C VAL A 68 -3.77 7.26 -6.01
N ALA A 69 -4.79 6.40 -5.96
CA ALA A 69 -5.90 6.43 -6.92
C ALA A 69 -6.65 7.77 -6.89
N TYR A 70 -6.91 8.29 -5.68
CA TYR A 70 -7.53 9.60 -5.47
C TYR A 70 -6.69 10.72 -6.08
N LYS A 71 -5.38 10.75 -5.85
CA LYS A 71 -4.47 11.77 -6.37
C LYS A 71 -4.40 11.76 -7.90
N LEU A 72 -4.41 10.58 -8.51
CA LEU A 72 -4.38 10.41 -9.97
C LEU A 72 -5.74 10.63 -10.65
N GLY A 73 -6.83 10.70 -9.89
CA GLY A 73 -8.18 10.80 -10.45
C GLY A 73 -8.64 9.52 -11.17
N ILE A 74 -8.09 8.36 -10.83
CA ILE A 74 -8.39 7.07 -11.45
C ILE A 74 -9.10 6.11 -10.49
N GLY A 75 -9.57 4.97 -11.01
CA GLY A 75 -10.28 3.98 -10.21
C GLY A 75 -9.37 3.22 -9.24
N PHE A 76 -9.96 2.78 -8.13
CA PHE A 76 -9.36 1.82 -7.20
C PHE A 76 -10.15 0.50 -7.19
N ALA A 77 -9.45 -0.63 -7.36
CA ALA A 77 -10.03 -1.96 -7.27
C ALA A 77 -9.50 -2.71 -6.02
N PRO A 78 -10.37 -3.09 -5.07
CA PRO A 78 -9.95 -3.86 -3.90
C PRO A 78 -9.73 -5.33 -4.25
N ALA A 79 -8.53 -5.85 -4.01
CA ALA A 79 -8.26 -7.29 -4.00
C ALA A 79 -8.41 -7.82 -2.57
N ARG A 80 -9.30 -8.81 -2.36
CA ARG A 80 -9.68 -9.28 -1.01
C ARG A 80 -9.62 -10.79 -0.91
N LYS A 81 -9.50 -11.31 0.32
CA LYS A 81 -9.65 -12.74 0.59
C LYS A 81 -11.02 -13.24 0.11
N LYS A 82 -11.06 -14.53 -0.24
CA LYS A 82 -12.26 -15.20 -0.76
C LYS A 82 -13.48 -14.92 0.13
N GLY A 83 -14.61 -14.57 -0.51
CA GLY A 83 -15.89 -14.33 0.14
C GLY A 83 -16.10 -12.90 0.66
N LYS A 84 -15.12 -11.98 0.51
CA LYS A 84 -15.25 -10.59 0.96
C LYS A 84 -15.80 -9.62 -0.10
N LEU A 85 -15.82 -10.03 -1.37
CA LEU A 85 -16.38 -9.24 -2.47
C LEU A 85 -17.79 -9.77 -2.83
N PRO A 86 -18.81 -8.89 -2.96
CA PRO A 86 -20.21 -9.30 -3.14
C PRO A 86 -20.60 -9.62 -4.58
N ARG A 87 -19.73 -9.31 -5.55
CA ARG A 87 -19.97 -9.46 -7.00
C ARG A 87 -19.18 -10.63 -7.58
N PRO A 88 -19.40 -11.04 -8.84
CA PRO A 88 -18.54 -12.02 -9.51
C PRO A 88 -17.06 -11.65 -9.38
N THR A 89 -16.22 -12.64 -9.09
CA THR A 89 -14.79 -12.45 -8.82
C THR A 89 -13.93 -13.44 -9.59
N VAL A 90 -12.73 -12.98 -9.95
CA VAL A 90 -11.61 -13.86 -10.31
C VAL A 90 -10.75 -14.12 -9.07
N LYS A 91 -9.99 -15.23 -9.09
CA LYS A 91 -9.13 -15.63 -7.98
C LYS A 91 -7.75 -15.98 -8.51
N ALA A 92 -6.74 -15.60 -7.75
CA ALA A 92 -5.38 -16.07 -7.92
C ALA A 92 -4.92 -16.69 -6.60
N SER A 93 -4.28 -17.85 -6.68
CA SER A 93 -3.58 -18.46 -5.55
C SER A 93 -2.10 -18.09 -5.67
N TYR A 94 -1.48 -17.80 -4.53
CA TYR A 94 -0.03 -17.64 -4.44
C TYR A 94 0.44 -18.44 -3.24
N ASP A 95 1.59 -19.09 -3.40
CA ASP A 95 2.31 -19.65 -2.28
C ASP A 95 3.23 -18.55 -1.73
N LEU A 96 3.26 -18.40 -0.41
CA LEU A 96 4.33 -17.66 0.25
C LEU A 96 5.56 -18.56 0.17
N GLU A 97 6.58 -18.15 -0.58
CA GLU A 97 7.90 -18.80 -0.54
C GLU A 97 8.42 -18.88 0.90
#